data_AF-A0A538AHP9-F1
#
_entry.id   AF-A0A538AHP9-F1
#
_cell.length_a   1.000
_cell.length_b   1.000
_cell.length_c   1.000
_cell.angle_alpha   90.00
_cell.angle_beta   90.00
_cell.angle_gamma   90.00
#
_symmetry.space_group_name_H-M   'P 1'
#
loop_
_entity.id
_entity.type
_entity.pdbx_description
1 polymer ?
#
loop_
_entity_poly.entity_id
_entity_poly.type
_entity_poly.pdbx_seq_one_letter_code
_entity_poly.pdbx_strand_id
1 'polypeptide(L)'
;MTVARRGITVNAISPGWTEDSVLNTLPEEVQKLIRGWHTRGWTPMGRLGTPEDIGNVVALFCSADTGWITGQVIYADGGASLMNPEIPSEIQLA
;
A
#
# COMPACT_ATOMS: atom_id res chain seq x y z
N MET A 1 -6.10 18.42 -13.25
CA MET A 1 -4.72 18.88 -13.53
C MET A 1 -4.55 20.41 -13.59
N THR A 2 -5.58 21.20 -13.25
CA THR A 2 -5.59 22.66 -13.36
C THR A 2 -4.53 23.38 -12.50
N VAL A 3 -3.99 22.72 -11.47
CA VAL A 3 -2.97 23.28 -10.56
C VAL A 3 -1.53 23.06 -11.02
N ALA A 4 -1.28 22.22 -12.03
CA ALA A 4 0.08 21.86 -12.45
C ALA A 4 0.91 23.05 -12.95
N ARG A 5 0.28 24.00 -13.66
CA ARG A 5 0.93 25.25 -14.10
C ARG A 5 1.39 26.15 -12.94
N ARG A 6 0.92 25.89 -11.71
CA ARG A 6 1.35 26.57 -10.48
C ARG A 6 2.50 25.83 -9.78
N GLY A 7 3.05 24.78 -10.40
CA GLY A 7 4.10 23.94 -9.80
C GLY A 7 3.60 22.97 -8.73
N ILE A 8 2.28 22.76 -8.62
CA ILE A 8 1.68 21.84 -7.64
C ILE A 8 1.47 20.47 -8.29
N THR A 9 2.03 19.43 -7.68
CA THR A 9 1.75 18.02 -8.01
C THR A 9 0.57 17.50 -7.20
N VAL A 10 -0.17 16.55 -7.78
CA VAL A 10 -1.28 15.87 -7.10
C VAL A 10 -1.14 14.38 -7.38
N ASN A 11 -1.00 13.57 -6.34
CA ASN A 11 -0.90 12.11 -6.42
C ASN A 11 -1.77 11.48 -5.34
N ALA A 12 -2.08 10.19 -5.49
CA ALA A 12 -2.78 9.39 -4.49
C ALA A 12 -1.89 8.24 -4.01
N ILE A 13 -1.94 7.93 -2.72
CA ILE A 13 -1.31 6.74 -2.16
C ILE A 13 -2.41 5.72 -1.90
N SER A 14 -2.27 4.52 -2.46
CA SER A 14 -3.13 3.37 -2.24
C SER A 14 -2.40 2.41 -1.28
N PRO A 15 -2.69 2.45 0.03
CA PRO A 15 -2.04 1.59 1.00
C PRO A 15 -2.59 0.17 0.93
N GLY A 16 -1.73 -0.81 1.26
CA GLY A 16 -2.17 -2.16 1.60
C GLY A 16 -2.78 -2.24 3.00
N TRP A 17 -3.09 -3.46 3.45
CA TRP A 17 -3.48 -3.68 4.84
C TRP A 17 -2.35 -3.25 5.77
N THR A 18 -2.69 -2.38 6.70
CA THR A 18 -1.74 -1.66 7.56
C THR A 18 -2.11 -1.90 9.03
N GLU A 19 -1.12 -2.11 9.88
CA GLU A 19 -1.32 -2.19 11.33
C GLU A 19 -1.86 -0.87 11.89
N ASP A 20 -2.56 -0.95 13.03
CA ASP A 20 -3.12 0.22 13.73
C ASP A 20 -4.04 1.10 12.86
N SER A 21 -4.70 0.47 11.90
CA SER A 21 -5.64 1.10 10.97
C SER A 21 -7.07 0.65 11.25
N VAL A 22 -7.95 0.78 10.24
CA VAL A 22 -9.29 0.19 10.24
C VAL A 22 -9.28 -1.30 10.61
N LEU A 23 -8.18 -2.02 10.35
CA LEU A 23 -7.98 -3.40 10.79
C LEU A 23 -8.29 -3.57 12.29
N ASN A 24 -7.79 -2.67 13.14
CA ASN A 24 -7.93 -2.79 14.59
C ASN A 24 -9.37 -2.50 15.08
N THR A 25 -10.23 -1.96 14.21
CA THR A 25 -11.65 -1.74 14.50
C THR A 25 -12.52 -2.96 14.20
N LEU A 26 -11.97 -3.97 13.52
CA LEU A 26 -12.68 -5.20 13.16
C LEU A 26 -12.68 -6.20 14.33
N PRO A 27 -13.61 -7.17 14.36
CA PRO A 27 -13.59 -8.25 15.34
C PRO A 27 -12.26 -9.02 15.31
N GLU A 28 -11.79 -9.47 16.47
CA GLU A 28 -10.46 -10.09 16.62
C GLU A 28 -10.22 -11.26 15.66
N GLU A 29 -11.22 -12.13 15.47
CA GLU A 29 -11.14 -13.26 14.55
C GLU A 29 -10.95 -12.83 13.09
N VAL A 30 -11.58 -11.73 12.69
CA VAL A 30 -11.41 -11.13 11.36
C VAL A 30 -9.99 -10.57 11.21
N GLN A 31 -9.47 -9.92 12.27
CA GLN A 31 -8.10 -9.42 12.25
C GLN A 31 -7.08 -10.55 12.09
N LYS A 32 -7.22 -11.64 12.84
CA LYS A 32 -6.35 -12.83 12.75
C LYS A 32 -6.38 -13.42 11.34
N LEU A 33 -7.56 -13.52 10.73
CA LEU A 33 -7.73 -14.04 9.38
C LEU A 33 -7.01 -13.16 8.34
N ILE A 34 -7.22 -11.84 8.40
CA ILE A 34 -6.58 -10.90 7.48
C ILE A 34 -5.06 -10.93 7.65
N ARG A 35 -4.56 -10.81 8.89
CA ARG A 35 -3.12 -10.88 9.17
C ARG A 35 -2.51 -12.16 8.61
N GLY A 36 -3.14 -13.29 8.89
CA GLY A 36 -2.68 -14.59 8.41
C GLY A 36 -2.70 -14.71 6.88
N TRP A 37 -3.73 -14.19 6.20
CA TRP A 37 -3.79 -14.23 4.73
C TRP A 37 -2.65 -13.45 4.09
N HIS A 38 -2.35 -12.26 4.62
CA HIS A 38 -1.25 -11.42 4.14
C HIS A 38 0.12 -12.01 4.42
N THR A 39 0.37 -12.50 5.64
CA THR A 39 1.68 -13.05 6.02
C THR A 39 1.99 -14.40 5.40
N ARG A 40 0.97 -15.18 5.00
CA ARG A 40 1.17 -16.47 4.32
C ARG A 40 1.48 -16.35 2.83
N GLY A 41 1.34 -15.16 2.24
CA GLY A 41 1.79 -14.93 0.87
C GLY A 41 0.97 -13.97 0.03
N TRP A 42 -0.17 -13.49 0.51
CA TRP A 42 -0.92 -12.49 -0.27
C TRP A 42 -0.22 -11.14 -0.34
N THR A 43 0.59 -10.78 0.65
CA THR A 43 1.57 -9.70 0.48
C THR A 43 2.92 -10.33 0.15
N PRO A 44 3.51 -10.10 -1.03
CA PRO A 44 4.83 -10.61 -1.38
C PRO A 44 5.93 -10.28 -0.36
N MET A 45 5.87 -9.10 0.27
CA MET A 45 6.78 -8.73 1.36
C MET A 45 6.51 -9.45 2.71
N GLY A 46 5.51 -10.34 2.77
CA GLY A 46 5.26 -11.24 3.91
C GLY A 46 4.75 -10.58 5.19
N ARG A 47 4.34 -9.31 5.14
CA ARG A 47 3.85 -8.55 6.30
C ARG A 47 2.78 -7.54 5.94
N LEU A 48 2.04 -7.09 6.94
CA LEU A 48 1.23 -5.88 6.81
C LEU A 48 2.15 -4.65 6.79
N GLY A 49 1.66 -3.57 6.18
CA GLY A 49 2.29 -2.26 6.30
C GLY A 49 2.19 -1.71 7.72
N THR A 50 3.00 -0.72 8.04
CA THR A 50 2.87 0.12 9.24
C THR A 50 2.47 1.53 8.83
N PRO A 51 1.94 2.35 9.77
CA PRO A 51 1.71 3.77 9.49
C PRO A 51 2.98 4.50 9.00
N GLU A 52 4.15 4.08 9.47
CA GLU A 52 5.44 4.64 9.05
C GLU A 52 5.79 4.29 7.60
N ASP A 53 5.48 3.08 7.12
CA ASP A 53 5.67 2.72 5.69
C ASP A 53 4.89 3.69 4.79
N ILE A 54 3.64 4.00 5.14
CA ILE A 54 2.79 4.92 4.36
C ILE A 54 3.28 6.36 4.51
N GLY A 55 3.64 6.78 5.73
CA GLY A 55 4.19 8.10 6.02
C GLY A 55 5.46 8.39 5.23
N ASN A 56 6.35 7.41 5.09
CA ASN A 56 7.58 7.53 4.32
C ASN A 56 7.30 7.73 2.81
N VAL A 57 6.32 7.04 2.24
CA VAL A 57 5.92 7.26 0.84
C VAL A 57 5.32 8.66 0.66
N VAL A 58 4.46 9.11 1.59
CA VAL A 58 3.91 10.47 1.56
C VAL A 58 5.03 11.51 1.64
N ALA A 59 5.97 11.35 2.57
CA ALA A 59 7.11 12.24 2.74
C ALA A 59 7.96 12.32 1.47
N LEU A 60 8.22 11.18 0.81
CA LEU A 60 8.91 11.12 -0.48
C LEU A 60 8.17 11.94 -1.55
N PHE A 61 6.85 11.77 -1.67
CA PHE A 61 6.04 12.48 -2.68
C PHE A 61 5.83 13.96 -2.38
N CYS A 62 6.06 14.40 -1.14
CA CYS A 62 6.12 15.80 -0.74
C CYS A 62 7.51 16.43 -0.93
N SER A 63 8.52 15.65 -1.30
CA SER A 63 9.87 16.16 -1.54
C SER A 63 10.02 16.84 -2.92
N ALA A 64 11.10 17.60 -3.10
CA ALA A 64 11.41 18.22 -4.39
C ALA A 64 11.78 17.18 -5.47
N ASP A 65 12.31 16.04 -5.08
CA ASP A 65 12.81 15.00 -5.99
C ASP A 65 11.68 14.37 -6.83
N THR A 66 10.45 14.39 -6.31
CA THR A 66 9.26 13.90 -7.00
C THR A 66 8.47 14.99 -7.74
N GLY A 67 9.01 16.20 -7.89
CA GLY A 67 8.31 17.38 -8.42
C GLY A 67 7.79 17.24 -9.87
N TRP A 68 8.25 16.24 -10.62
CA TRP A 68 7.76 15.94 -11.97
C TRP A 68 6.71 14.81 -12.02
N ILE A 69 6.41 14.17 -10.88
CA ILE A 69 5.44 13.08 -10.79
C ILE A 69 4.10 13.66 -10.33
N THR A 70 3.10 13.65 -11.21
CA THR A 70 1.73 14.06 -10.89
C THR A 70 0.70 13.17 -11.60
N GLY A 71 -0.47 13.02 -10.99
CA GLY A 71 -1.59 12.25 -11.51
C GLY A 71 -1.47 10.75 -11.29
N GLN A 72 -0.55 10.31 -10.45
CA GLN A 72 -0.31 8.89 -10.21
C GLN A 72 -1.08 8.37 -8.99
N VAL A 73 -1.45 7.10 -9.05
CA VAL A 73 -1.84 6.29 -7.89
C VAL A 73 -0.66 5.38 -7.57
N ILE A 74 -0.11 5.54 -6.37
CA ILE A 74 1.07 4.79 -5.92
C ILE A 74 0.59 3.72 -4.95
N TYR A 75 0.76 2.46 -5.34
CA TYR A 75 0.47 1.32 -4.48
C TYR A 75 1.62 1.12 -3.49
N ALA A 76 1.32 1.32 -2.21
CA ALA A 76 2.23 1.15 -1.08
C ALA A 76 1.71 -0.01 -0.22
N ASP A 77 1.80 -1.22 -0.75
CA ASP A 77 1.05 -2.38 -0.25
C ASP A 77 1.89 -3.68 -0.16
N GLY A 78 3.21 -3.55 -0.30
CA GLY A 78 4.13 -4.68 -0.29
C GLY A 78 3.95 -5.65 -1.47
N GLY A 79 3.30 -5.21 -2.55
CA GLY A 79 3.04 -5.98 -3.76
C GLY A 79 1.66 -6.64 -3.82
N ALA A 80 0.81 -6.42 -2.82
CA ALA A 80 -0.48 -7.10 -2.72
C ALA A 80 -1.43 -6.81 -3.90
N SER A 81 -1.41 -5.59 -4.46
CA SER A 81 -2.24 -5.20 -5.62
C SER A 81 -1.89 -5.93 -6.91
N LEU A 82 -0.71 -6.55 -6.99
CA LEU A 82 -0.28 -7.31 -8.17
C LEU A 82 -0.59 -8.80 -8.06
N MET A 83 -1.10 -9.26 -6.91
CA MET A 83 -1.45 -10.65 -6.71
C MET A 83 -2.76 -11.00 -7.42
N ASN A 84 -2.77 -12.13 -8.11
CA ASN A 84 -3.94 -12.69 -8.76
C ASN A 84 -4.70 -13.62 -7.77
N PRO A 85 -5.96 -13.33 -7.43
CA PRO A 85 -6.74 -14.17 -6.51
C PRO A 85 -7.10 -15.54 -7.08
N GLU A 86 -6.99 -15.72 -8.40
CA GLU A 86 -7.27 -16.98 -9.10
C GLU A 86 -6.08 -17.95 -9.08
N ILE A 87 -4.89 -17.47 -8.71
CA ILE A 87 -3.66 -18.28 -8.70
C ILE A 87 -3.19 -18.48 -7.26
N PRO A 88 -2.85 -19.70 -6.82
CA PRO A 88 -2.27 -19.94 -5.50
C PRO A 88 -1.02 -19.07 -5.24
N SER A 89 -0.90 -18.51 -4.04
CA SER A 89 0.22 -17.60 -3.69
C SER A 89 1.58 -18.28 -3.81
N GLU A 90 1.67 -19.58 -3.56
CA GLU A 90 2.90 -20.36 -3.66
C GLU A 90 3.48 -20.36 -5.07
N ILE A 91 2.63 -20.25 -6.10
CA ILE A 91 3.07 -20.18 -7.51
C ILE A 91 3.51 -18.76 -7.86
N GLN A 92 2.88 -17.74 -7.28
CA GLN A 92 3.16 -16.33 -7.57
C GLN A 92 4.42 -15.82 -6.84
N LEU A 93 4.87 -16.51 -5.80
CA LEU A 93 6.03 -16.15 -4.98
C LEU A 93 7.30 -16.95 -5.32
N ALA A 94 7.21 -17.92 -6.24
CA ALA A 94 8.33 -18.73 -6.72
C ALA A 94 9.16 -17.97 -7.78
#